data_AF-A0A2P4XUT5-F1
#
_entry.id   AF-A0A2P4XUT5-F1
#
_cell.length_a   1.000
_cell.length_b   1.000
_cell.length_c   1.000
_cell.angle_alpha   90.00
_cell.angle_beta   90.00
_cell.angle_gamma   90.00
#
_symmetry.space_group_name_H-M   'P 1'
#
loop_
_entity.id
_entity.type
_entity.pdbx_description
1 polymer ?
#
loop_
_entity_poly.entity_id
_entity_poly.type
_entity_poly.pdbx_seq_one_letter_code
_entity_poly.pdbx_strand_id
1 'polypeptide(L)'
;MHAIHDRCCELANNDLDGKISHIESASDSHQLFTTARDLSPKKSQQLLLRDETDVVWAHKWLTARVQKYREIIHILGIDLSLAFDNNDREKVLEVLRIFLHYDELRLIRLRLSATTLSLRVGNQVLRSFNSNATGLTP
;
A
#
# COMPACT_ATOMS: atom_id res chain seq x y z
N MET A 1 -1.32 -30.32 -47.73
CA MET A 1 -0.35 -29.23 -47.48
C MET A 1 -0.52 -28.56 -46.10
N HIS A 2 -1.71 -28.53 -45.48
CA HIS A 2 -1.89 -27.94 -44.14
C HIS A 2 -1.22 -28.72 -42.99
N ALA A 3 -1.32 -30.05 -42.98
CA ALA A 3 -0.76 -30.86 -41.89
C ALA A 3 0.78 -30.75 -41.71
N ILE A 4 1.52 -30.42 -42.78
CA ILE A 4 2.97 -30.23 -42.70
C ILE A 4 3.29 -28.86 -42.10
N HIS A 5 2.53 -27.83 -42.48
CA HIS A 5 2.67 -26.48 -41.93
C HIS A 5 2.38 -26.45 -40.43
N ASP A 6 1.28 -27.09 -40.00
CA ASP A 6 0.90 -27.15 -38.59
C ASP A 6 1.95 -27.88 -37.76
N ARG A 7 2.49 -28.99 -38.29
CA ARG A 7 3.55 -29.74 -37.64
C ARG A 7 4.87 -28.97 -37.56
N CYS A 8 5.20 -28.16 -38.56
CA CYS A 8 6.37 -27.27 -38.51
C CYS A 8 6.18 -26.16 -37.46
N CYS A 9 4.98 -25.60 -37.34
CA CYS A 9 4.65 -24.64 -36.29
C CYS A 9 4.73 -25.25 -34.89
N GLU A 10 4.20 -26.46 -34.69
CA GLU A 10 4.32 -27.17 -33.41
C GLU A 10 5.77 -27.46 -33.02
N LEU A 11 6.60 -27.89 -33.98
CA LEU A 11 8.02 -28.15 -33.73
C LEU A 11 8.78 -26.86 -33.38
N ALA A 12 8.48 -25.76 -34.06
CA ALA A 12 9.09 -24.46 -33.77
C ALA A 12 8.67 -23.93 -32.39
N ASN A 13 7.40 -24.09 -32.03
CA ASN A 13 6.90 -23.69 -30.71
C ASN A 13 7.51 -24.55 -29.60
N ASN A 14 7.64 -25.88 -29.80
CA ASN A 14 8.30 -26.75 -28.84
C ASN A 14 9.79 -26.41 -28.62
N ASP A 15 10.52 -26.03 -29.68
CA ASP A 15 11.92 -25.59 -29.56
C ASP A 15 12.02 -24.24 -28.82
N LEU A 16 11.10 -23.32 -29.08
CA LEU A 16 11.00 -22.04 -28.37
C LEU A 16 10.65 -22.26 -26.89
N ASP A 17 9.69 -23.11 -26.59
CA ASP A 17 9.28 -23.44 -25.22
C ASP A 17 10.41 -24.12 -24.44
N GLY A 18 11.19 -24.99 -25.09
CA GLY A 18 12.38 -25.60 -24.51
C GLY A 18 13.46 -24.57 -24.17
N LYS A 19 13.70 -23.60 -25.06
CA LYS A 19 14.65 -22.49 -24.82
C LYS A 19 14.17 -21.55 -23.71
N ILE A 20 12.88 -21.23 -23.68
CA ILE A 20 12.27 -20.41 -22.62
C ILE A 20 12.42 -21.12 -21.28
N SER A 21 12.15 -22.43 -21.21
CA SER A 21 12.29 -23.23 -19.98
C SER A 21 13.74 -23.26 -19.47
N HIS A 22 14.71 -23.35 -20.39
CA HIS A 22 16.14 -23.26 -20.03
C HIS A 22 16.52 -21.87 -19.50
N ILE A 23 15.99 -20.80 -20.11
CA ILE A 23 16.22 -19.43 -19.63
C ILE A 23 15.56 -19.20 -18.28
N GLU A 24 14.34 -19.67 -18.07
CA GLU A 24 13.62 -19.56 -16.80
C GLU A 24 14.32 -20.33 -15.67
N SER A 25 14.86 -21.53 -15.96
CA SER A 25 15.63 -22.29 -14.96
C SER A 25 17.01 -21.70 -14.65
N ALA A 26 17.68 -21.09 -15.63
CA ALA A 26 18.97 -20.43 -15.46
C ALA A 26 18.85 -18.99 -14.91
N SER A 27 17.65 -18.40 -14.90
CA SER A 27 17.44 -17.02 -14.48
C SER A 27 17.23 -16.93 -12.97
N ASP A 28 18.19 -16.32 -12.29
CA ASP A 28 18.10 -15.99 -10.86
C ASP A 28 16.83 -15.20 -10.53
N SER A 29 16.40 -14.31 -11.43
CA SER A 29 15.17 -13.53 -11.28
C SER A 29 13.91 -14.40 -11.32
N HIS A 30 13.88 -15.44 -12.17
CA HIS A 30 12.76 -16.37 -12.24
C HIS A 30 12.73 -17.27 -11.00
N GLN A 31 13.89 -17.77 -10.56
CA GLN A 31 13.98 -18.53 -9.31
C GLN A 31 13.50 -17.68 -8.14
N LEU A 32 13.99 -16.44 -7.98
CA LEU A 32 13.57 -15.50 -6.94
C LEU A 32 12.06 -15.24 -6.98
N PHE A 33 11.48 -15.10 -8.18
CA PHE A 33 10.04 -14.95 -8.36
C PHE A 33 9.27 -16.18 -7.85
N THR A 34 9.73 -17.39 -8.19
CA THR A 34 9.09 -18.64 -7.72
C THR A 34 9.24 -18.81 -6.21
N THR A 35 10.40 -18.49 -5.63
CA THR A 35 10.60 -18.57 -4.17
C THR A 35 9.73 -17.55 -3.43
N ALA A 36 9.66 -16.30 -3.91
CA ALA A 36 8.80 -15.27 -3.33
C ALA A 36 7.31 -15.65 -3.39
N ARG A 37 6.90 -16.33 -4.47
CA ARG A 37 5.55 -16.88 -4.61
C ARG A 37 5.29 -18.01 -3.61
N ASP A 38 6.22 -18.94 -3.45
CA ASP A 38 6.04 -20.09 -2.57
C ASP A 38 6.06 -19.70 -1.08
N LEU A 39 6.64 -18.54 -0.76
CA LEU A 39 6.54 -17.86 0.54
C LEU A 39 5.20 -17.11 0.73
N SER A 40 4.38 -16.98 -0.31
CA SER A 40 3.14 -16.20 -0.29
C SER A 40 1.90 -16.85 0.37
N PRO A 41 1.82 -18.13 0.81
CA PRO A 41 0.54 -18.64 1.26
C PRO A 41 0.22 -18.26 2.72
N LYS A 42 -0.92 -17.55 2.88
CA LYS A 42 -1.92 -17.61 4.00
C LYS A 42 -2.09 -16.45 4.98
N LYS A 43 -1.35 -15.35 4.92
CA LYS A 43 -1.70 -14.17 5.76
C LYS A 43 -1.74 -12.92 4.92
N SER A 44 -2.70 -12.05 5.23
CA SER A 44 -2.77 -10.68 4.74
C SER A 44 -1.38 -10.07 4.82
N GLN A 45 -0.67 -10.04 3.70
CA GLN A 45 0.69 -9.52 3.68
C GLN A 45 0.57 -8.02 3.90
N GLN A 46 0.99 -7.57 5.06
CA GLN A 46 1.26 -6.16 5.28
C GLN A 46 2.50 -5.82 4.45
N LEU A 47 2.30 -5.49 3.18
CA LEU A 47 3.34 -4.84 2.38
C LEU A 47 3.54 -3.47 2.99
N LEU A 48 4.64 -3.33 3.74
CA LEU A 48 5.08 -2.05 4.25
C LEU A 48 5.81 -1.32 3.10
N LEU A 49 5.01 -0.72 2.21
CA LEU A 49 5.48 0.07 1.08
C LEU A 49 6.05 1.36 1.65
N ARG A 50 7.35 1.59 1.48
CA ARG A 50 8.05 2.71 2.13
C ARG A 50 8.03 3.97 1.30
N ASP A 51 7.96 3.80 -0.02
CA ASP A 51 7.93 4.90 -0.98
C ASP A 51 6.95 4.64 -2.14
N GLU A 52 6.78 5.64 -2.99
CA GLU A 52 5.91 5.57 -4.16
C GLU A 52 6.38 4.50 -5.18
N THR A 53 7.68 4.24 -5.24
CA THR A 53 8.24 3.28 -6.19
C THR A 53 7.90 1.85 -5.79
N ASP A 54 7.96 1.52 -4.50
CA ASP A 54 7.53 0.25 -3.93
C ASP A 54 6.06 0.00 -4.28
N VAL A 55 5.19 1.02 -4.15
CA VAL A 55 3.76 0.91 -4.46
C VAL A 55 3.57 0.56 -5.94
N VAL A 56 4.24 1.28 -6.83
CA VAL A 56 4.15 1.06 -8.27
C VAL A 56 4.68 -0.32 -8.64
N TRP A 57 5.80 -0.74 -8.06
CA TRP A 57 6.38 -2.05 -8.30
C TRP A 57 5.50 -3.19 -7.79
N ALA A 58 4.95 -3.07 -6.58
CA ALA A 58 3.99 -4.03 -6.04
C ALA A 58 2.75 -4.14 -6.94
N HIS A 59 2.20 -3.00 -7.39
CA HIS A 59 1.06 -2.99 -8.31
C HIS A 59 1.38 -3.65 -9.66
N LYS A 60 2.54 -3.33 -10.26
CA LYS A 60 3.01 -3.97 -11.50
C LYS A 60 3.18 -5.47 -11.34
N TRP A 61 3.76 -5.92 -10.23
CA TRP A 61 3.95 -7.33 -9.93
C TRP A 61 2.62 -8.08 -9.78
N LEU A 62 1.67 -7.51 -9.02
CA LEU A 62 0.31 -8.07 -8.89
C LEU A 62 -0.40 -8.15 -10.26
N THR A 63 -0.25 -7.12 -11.10
CA THR A 63 -0.83 -7.09 -12.45
C THR A 63 -0.24 -8.18 -13.34
N ALA A 64 1.09 -8.34 -13.32
CA ALA A 64 1.77 -9.40 -14.08
C ALA A 64 1.32 -10.80 -13.63
N ARG A 65 1.06 -11.00 -12.34
CA ARG A 65 0.51 -12.26 -11.81
C ARG A 65 -0.89 -12.55 -12.30
N VAL A 66 -1.79 -11.58 -12.22
CA VAL A 66 -3.16 -11.69 -12.73
C VAL A 66 -3.15 -12.08 -14.21
N GLN A 67 -2.26 -11.48 -15.00
CA GLN A 67 -2.13 -11.77 -16.44
C GLN A 67 -1.54 -13.16 -16.71
N LYS A 68 -0.44 -13.54 -16.05
CA LYS A 68 0.27 -14.82 -16.30
C LYS A 68 -0.50 -16.03 -15.78
N TYR A 69 -1.09 -15.92 -14.58
CA TYR A 69 -1.68 -17.06 -13.87
C TYR A 69 -3.21 -17.05 -13.86
N ARG A 70 -3.85 -16.02 -14.46
CA ARG A 70 -5.31 -15.84 -14.45
C ARG A 70 -5.90 -15.86 -13.02
N GLU A 71 -5.14 -15.33 -12.06
CA GLU A 71 -5.55 -15.20 -10.67
C GLU A 71 -6.48 -13.99 -10.48
N ILE A 72 -7.36 -14.05 -9.48
CA ILE A 72 -8.19 -12.91 -9.06
C ILE A 72 -7.58 -12.33 -7.78
N ILE A 73 -7.22 -11.05 -7.83
CA ILE A 73 -6.66 -10.31 -6.69
C ILE A 73 -7.60 -9.14 -6.36
N HIS A 74 -8.09 -9.09 -5.11
CA HIS A 74 -8.92 -8.00 -4.62
C HIS A 74 -8.07 -6.97 -3.88
N ILE A 75 -8.13 -5.71 -4.30
CA ILE A 75 -7.42 -4.59 -3.67
C ILE A 75 -8.45 -3.74 -2.93
N LEU A 76 -8.26 -3.58 -1.61
CA LEU A 76 -9.03 -2.64 -0.80
C LEU A 76 -8.22 -1.35 -0.62
N GLY A 77 -8.68 -0.25 -1.21
CA GLY A 77 -8.13 1.08 -0.97
C GLY A 77 -8.67 1.66 0.33
N ILE A 78 -7.78 2.05 1.24
CA ILE A 78 -8.15 2.85 2.42
C ILE A 78 -7.78 4.30 2.10
N ASP A 79 -8.79 5.16 1.99
CA ASP A 79 -8.59 6.59 1.80
C ASP A 79 -8.42 7.28 3.16
N LEU A 80 -7.25 7.90 3.35
CA LEU A 80 -6.88 8.68 4.54
C LEU A 80 -6.72 10.17 4.22
N SER A 81 -7.28 10.66 3.11
CA SER A 81 -7.15 12.06 2.67
C SER A 81 -7.55 13.10 3.73
N LEU A 82 -8.44 12.73 4.67
CA LEU A 82 -8.87 13.60 5.77
C LEU A 82 -8.33 13.17 7.14
N ALA A 83 -7.42 12.19 7.18
CA ALA A 83 -6.91 11.66 8.45
C ALA A 83 -6.20 12.73 9.27
N PHE A 84 -5.52 13.68 8.64
CA PHE A 84 -4.84 14.77 9.34
C PHE A 84 -5.80 15.84 9.89
N ASP A 85 -6.90 16.11 9.16
CA ASP A 85 -7.88 17.15 9.52
C ASP A 85 -8.86 16.68 10.60
N ASN A 86 -9.23 15.39 10.59
CA ASN A 86 -10.22 14.81 11.50
C ASN A 86 -9.62 14.08 12.71
N ASN A 87 -8.43 14.49 13.15
CA ASN A 87 -7.80 13.89 14.32
C ASN A 87 -8.48 14.33 15.63
N ASP A 88 -8.79 13.35 16.47
CA ASP A 88 -9.17 13.57 17.86
C ASP A 88 -7.92 13.95 18.67
N ARG A 89 -7.83 15.23 19.04
CA ARG A 89 -6.64 15.82 19.65
C ARG A 89 -6.29 15.20 21.00
N GLU A 90 -7.30 14.84 21.80
CA GLU A 90 -7.06 14.22 23.10
C GLU A 90 -6.50 12.82 22.94
N LYS A 91 -7.03 12.03 21.99
CA LYS A 91 -6.48 10.70 21.68
C LYS A 91 -5.07 10.77 21.13
N VAL A 92 -4.79 11.75 20.27
CA VAL A 92 -3.41 11.97 19.77
C VAL A 92 -2.48 12.28 20.94
N LEU A 93 -2.85 13.20 21.83
CA LEU A 93 -2.03 13.53 23.01
C LEU A 93 -1.86 12.35 23.96
N GLU A 94 -2.89 11.51 24.14
CA GLU A 94 -2.81 10.28 24.94
C GLU A 94 -1.80 9.28 24.35
N VAL A 95 -1.83 9.05 23.03
CA VAL A 95 -0.88 8.18 22.34
C VAL A 95 0.54 8.75 22.42
N LEU A 96 0.70 10.05 22.19
CA LEU A 96 2.00 10.71 22.25
C LEU A 96 2.62 10.67 23.65
N ARG A 97 1.80 10.66 24.71
CA ARG A 97 2.26 10.58 26.10
C ARG A 97 3.01 9.30 26.44
N ILE A 98 2.85 8.25 25.64
CA ILE A 98 3.55 6.98 25.83
C ILE A 98 5.06 7.13 25.61
N PHE A 99 5.49 8.05 24.74
CA PHE A 99 6.89 8.18 24.33
C PHE A 99 7.47 9.61 24.36
N LEU A 100 6.64 10.64 24.58
CA LEU A 100 7.09 12.04 24.69
C LEU A 100 7.06 12.55 26.13
N HIS A 101 7.98 13.46 26.45
CA HIS A 101 8.05 14.12 27.75
C HIS A 101 7.00 15.25 27.86
N TYR A 102 6.70 15.65 29.11
CA TYR A 102 5.65 16.64 29.39
C TYR A 102 5.85 17.97 28.64
N ASP A 103 7.08 18.48 28.54
CA ASP A 103 7.36 19.75 27.86
C ASP A 103 7.13 19.67 26.34
N GLU A 104 7.43 18.53 25.72
CA GLU A 104 7.19 18.27 24.30
C GLU A 104 5.69 18.19 24.02
N LEU A 105 4.94 17.48 24.88
CA LEU A 105 3.48 17.45 24.83
C LEU A 105 2.86 18.83 25.01
N ARG A 106 3.42 19.66 25.90
CA ARG A 106 2.96 21.03 26.14
C ARG A 106 3.13 21.88 24.88
N LEU A 107 4.25 21.75 24.18
CA LEU A 107 4.49 22.45 22.91
C LEU A 107 3.53 22.00 21.81
N ILE A 108 3.30 20.68 21.70
CA ILE A 108 2.35 20.11 20.72
C ILE A 108 0.92 20.58 21.02
N ARG A 109 0.50 20.55 22.28
CA ARG A 109 -0.82 21.04 22.72
C ARG A 109 -1.00 22.52 22.43
N LEU A 110 0.02 23.35 22.69
CA LEU A 110 -0.01 24.77 22.35
C LEU A 110 -0.19 24.95 20.84
N ARG A 111 0.54 24.20 20.01
CA ARG A 111 0.43 24.27 18.55
C ARG A 111 -0.96 23.85 18.06
N LEU A 112 -1.54 22.79 18.64
CA LEU A 112 -2.89 22.34 18.32
C LEU A 112 -3.95 23.36 18.75
N SER A 113 -3.79 24.01 19.91
CA SER A 113 -4.72 25.05 20.39
C SER A 113 -4.75 26.30 19.51
N ALA A 114 -3.64 26.62 18.83
CA ALA A 114 -3.53 27.74 17.92
C ALA A 114 -4.20 27.52 16.56
N THR A 115 -4.81 26.35 16.33
CA THR A 115 -5.54 26.01 15.10
C THR A 115 -7.05 26.12 15.29
N THR A 116 -7.76 26.50 14.22
CA THR A 116 -9.22 26.60 14.21
C THR A 116 -9.84 25.26 13.80
N LEU A 117 -10.94 24.88 14.44
CA LEU A 117 -11.76 23.72 14.08
C LEU A 117 -12.96 24.17 13.25
N SER A 118 -13.37 23.37 12.26
CA SER A 118 -14.64 23.55 11.55
C SER A 118 -15.48 22.28 11.68
N LEU A 119 -16.78 22.44 11.89
CA LEU A 119 -17.71 21.32 11.96
C LEU A 119 -18.23 21.01 10.57
N ARG A 120 -18.10 19.76 10.12
CA ARG A 120 -18.72 19.30 8.88
C ARG A 120 -19.95 18.46 9.20
N VAL A 121 -21.11 18.88 8.70
CA VAL A 121 -22.37 18.13 8.81
C VAL A 121 -22.85 17.82 7.40
N GLY A 122 -22.74 16.55 7.00
CA GLY A 122 -23.01 16.11 5.62
C GLY A 122 -22.09 16.81 4.61
N ASN A 123 -22.68 17.53 3.66
CA ASN A 123 -21.95 18.27 2.62
C ASN A 123 -21.66 19.74 2.96
N GLN A 124 -21.99 20.20 4.17
CA GLN A 124 -21.76 21.58 4.59
C GLN A 124 -20.67 21.66 5.66
N VAL A 125 -19.75 22.61 5.47
CA VAL A 125 -18.72 22.98 6.46
C VAL A 125 -19.18 24.26 7.15
N LEU A 126 -19.40 24.18 8.46
CA LEU A 126 -19.78 25.30 9.30
C LEU A 126 -18.58 26.21 9.58
N ARG A 127 -18.89 27.43 10.03
CA ARG A 127 -17.88 28.44 10.37
C ARG A 127 -16.88 27.91 11.39
N SER A 128 -15.61 28.16 11.14
CA SER A 128 -14.54 27.74 12.03
C SER A 128 -14.62 28.44 13.39
N PHE A 129 -14.27 27.71 14.45
CA PHE A 129 -14.19 28.18 15.83
C PHE A 129 -12.86 27.77 16.47
N ASN A 130 -12.51 28.41 17.58
CA ASN A 130 -11.26 28.13 18.27
C ASN A 130 -11.28 26.76 18.96
N SER A 131 -10.13 26.09 19.01
CA SER A 131 -9.99 24.80 19.70
C SER A 131 -10.38 24.88 21.17
N ASN A 132 -11.12 23.88 21.65
CA ASN A 132 -11.36 23.61 23.08
C ASN A 132 -10.14 23.01 23.80
N ALA A 133 -8.96 23.02 23.17
CA ALA A 133 -7.74 22.51 23.81
C ALA A 133 -7.42 23.50 24.90
N THR A 134 -7.82 23.16 26.13
CA THR A 134 -7.77 24.04 27.29
C THR A 134 -6.37 24.62 27.40
N GLY A 135 -6.25 25.91 27.10
CA GLY A 135 -5.08 26.68 27.45
C GLY A 135 -5.04 26.76 28.97
N LEU A 136 -3.95 26.28 29.55
CA LEU A 136 -3.48 26.65 30.89
C LEU A 136 -4.58 26.64 31.97
N THR A 137 -4.89 25.47 32.52
CA THR A 137 -5.13 25.42 33.97
C THR A 137 -3.76 25.19 34.64
N PRO A 138 -3.36 26.04 35.61
CA PRO A 138 -2.11 25.88 36.35
C PRO A 138 -2.07 24.56 37.14
#